data_AF-A0A534LRR8-F1
#
_entry.id   AF-A0A534LRR8-F1
#
_cell.length_a   1.000
_cell.length_b   1.000
_cell.length_c   1.000
_cell.angle_alpha   90.00
_cell.angle_beta   90.00
_cell.angle_gamma   90.00
#
_symmetry.space_group_name_H-M   'P 1'
#
loop_
_entity.id
_entity.type
_entity.pdbx_description
1 polymer ?
#
loop_
_entity_poly.entity_id
_entity_poly.type
_entity_poly.pdbx_seq_one_letter_code
_entity_poly.pdbx_strand_id
1 'polypeptide(L)'
;MSELRKDYATNTWVEALSDSDGSSLADLLRESLRRLHQVVDDPDFNYYIHTAPTGTKEADSLWHLGITPHLPELAGFEHGTGIFINQVMPEDAASILRGDIRLTGPSNSR
;
A
#
# COMPACT_ATOMS: atom_id res chain seq x y z
N MET A 1 -30.21 -4.17 10.23
CA MET A 1 -29.19 -5.21 9.95
C MET A 1 -29.11 -5.61 8.47
N SER A 2 -30.03 -5.18 7.58
CA SER A 2 -29.97 -5.51 6.14
C SER A 2 -29.19 -4.51 5.28
N GLU A 3 -28.98 -3.27 5.75
CA GLU A 3 -28.27 -2.23 4.99
C GLU A 3 -26.74 -2.40 4.99
N LEU A 4 -26.15 -2.91 6.08
CA LEU A 4 -24.71 -3.17 6.19
C LEU A 4 -24.17 -4.22 5.19
N ARG A 5 -25.03 -5.08 4.63
CA ARG A 5 -24.61 -6.17 3.74
C ARG A 5 -24.41 -5.72 2.29
N LYS A 6 -24.99 -4.59 1.87
CA LYS A 6 -24.88 -4.12 0.48
C LYS A 6 -23.51 -3.52 0.19
N ASP A 7 -22.92 -2.82 1.15
CA ASP A 7 -21.61 -2.18 0.98
C ASP A 7 -20.46 -3.19 1.03
N TYR A 8 -20.65 -4.33 1.71
CA TYR A 8 -19.63 -5.38 1.77
C TYR A 8 -19.37 -6.04 0.42
N ALA A 9 -20.40 -6.21 -0.42
CA ALA A 9 -20.28 -6.92 -1.69
C ALA A 9 -19.36 -6.21 -2.70
N THR A 10 -19.37 -4.87 -2.70
CA THR A 10 -18.49 -4.04 -3.55
C THR A 10 -17.05 -4.00 -3.04
N ASN A 11 -16.85 -4.19 -1.74
CA ASN A 11 -15.53 -4.13 -1.10
C ASN A 11 -14.82 -5.50 -1.03
N THR A 12 -15.41 -6.56 -1.58
CA THR A 12 -14.80 -7.90 -1.65
C THR A 12 -13.98 -8.12 -2.93
N TRP A 13 -14.43 -7.56 -4.05
CA TRP A 13 -13.87 -7.84 -5.38
C TRP A 13 -13.42 -6.56 -6.06
N VAL A 14 -12.19 -6.53 -6.55
CA VAL A 14 -11.71 -5.37 -7.33
C VAL A 14 -12.49 -5.24 -8.64
N GLU A 15 -12.95 -6.36 -9.19
CA GLU A 15 -13.72 -6.41 -10.44
C GLU A 15 -15.13 -5.84 -10.31
N ALA A 16 -15.62 -5.64 -9.09
CA ALA A 16 -16.91 -5.01 -8.81
C ALA A 16 -16.83 -3.48 -8.68
N LEU A 17 -15.63 -2.88 -8.85
CA LEU A 17 -15.45 -1.43 -8.85
C LEU A 17 -16.30 -0.77 -9.93
N SER A 18 -17.05 0.27 -9.54
CA SER A 18 -17.73 1.14 -10.51
C SER A 18 -16.72 2.01 -11.25
N ASP A 19 -17.09 2.55 -12.41
CA ASP A 19 -16.22 3.46 -13.16
C ASP A 19 -15.83 4.72 -12.34
N SER A 20 -16.75 5.24 -11.51
CA SER A 20 -16.46 6.38 -10.63
C SER A 20 -15.48 6.03 -9.51
N ASP A 21 -15.61 4.84 -8.93
CA ASP A 21 -14.68 4.37 -7.89
C ASP A 21 -13.31 4.05 -8.50
N GLY A 22 -13.28 3.50 -9.72
CA GLY A 22 -12.07 3.27 -10.49
C GLY A 22 -11.33 4.58 -10.80
N SER A 23 -12.05 5.63 -11.19
CA SER A 23 -11.45 6.96 -11.38
C SER A 23 -10.88 7.52 -10.07
N SER A 24 -11.62 7.38 -8.96
CA SER A 24 -11.18 7.83 -7.64
C SER A 24 -9.94 7.06 -7.17
N LEU A 25 -9.89 5.75 -7.42
CA LEU A 25 -8.72 4.90 -7.15
C LEU A 25 -7.52 5.34 -7.99
N ALA A 26 -7.70 5.66 -9.27
CA ALA A 26 -6.62 6.14 -10.13
C ALA A 26 -6.02 7.47 -9.61
N ASP A 27 -6.88 8.39 -9.15
CA ASP A 27 -6.43 9.64 -8.53
C ASP A 27 -5.65 9.40 -7.23
N LEU A 28 -6.15 8.53 -6.36
CA LEU A 28 -5.48 8.17 -5.09
C LEU A 28 -4.15 7.46 -5.32
N LEU A 29 -4.09 6.53 -6.29
CA LEU A 29 -2.88 5.81 -6.64
C LEU A 29 -1.83 6.77 -7.19
N ARG A 30 -2.22 7.66 -8.12
CA ARG A 30 -1.33 8.69 -8.67
C ARG A 30 -0.75 9.57 -7.56
N GLU A 31 -1.59 10.02 -6.64
CA GLU A 31 -1.14 10.86 -5.52
C GLU A 31 -0.22 10.10 -4.55
N SER A 32 -0.51 8.83 -4.29
CA SER A 32 0.31 7.97 -3.42
C SER A 32 1.71 7.75 -4.01
N LEU A 33 1.78 7.41 -5.31
CA LEU A 33 3.04 7.24 -6.01
C LEU A 33 3.82 8.55 -6.12
N ARG A 34 3.15 9.69 -6.34
CA ARG A 34 3.77 11.01 -6.35
C ARG A 34 4.43 11.36 -5.01
N ARG A 35 3.77 11.07 -3.89
CA ARG A 35 4.32 11.28 -2.55
C ARG A 35 5.50 10.35 -2.29
N LEU A 36 5.38 9.08 -2.68
CA LEU A 36 6.47 8.11 -2.58
C LEU A 36 7.70 8.60 -3.34
N HIS A 37 7.54 9.00 -4.60
CA HIS A 37 8.59 9.59 -5.42
C HIS A 37 9.31 10.76 -4.73
N GLN A 38 8.56 11.67 -4.10
CA GLN A 38 9.14 12.83 -3.41
C GLN A 38 9.90 12.50 -2.14
N VAL A 39 9.50 11.44 -1.43
CA VAL A 39 10.05 11.10 -0.11
C VAL A 39 11.30 10.23 -0.22
N VAL A 40 11.33 9.32 -1.20
CA VAL A 40 12.39 8.30 -1.35
C VAL A 40 13.10 8.36 -2.70
N ASP A 41 13.08 9.52 -3.37
CA ASP A 41 13.86 9.85 -4.57
C ASP A 41 13.65 8.88 -5.74
N ASP A 42 12.40 8.78 -6.20
CA ASP A 42 11.99 7.96 -7.36
C ASP A 42 12.42 6.48 -7.31
N PRO A 43 12.02 5.71 -6.29
CA PRO A 43 12.41 4.32 -6.20
C PRO A 43 11.69 3.47 -7.26
N ASP A 44 12.34 2.40 -7.70
CA ASP A 44 11.62 1.28 -8.30
C ASP A 44 10.58 0.75 -7.28
N PHE A 45 9.44 0.27 -7.77
CA PHE A 45 8.39 -0.27 -6.90
C PHE A 45 7.61 -1.39 -7.58
N ASN A 46 7.01 -2.23 -6.75
CA ASN A 46 5.95 -3.15 -7.18
C ASN A 46 4.62 -2.71 -6.55
N TYR A 47 3.51 -3.03 -7.24
CA TYR A 47 2.19 -2.98 -6.64
C TYR A 47 1.47 -4.31 -6.83
N TYR A 48 0.57 -4.62 -5.91
CA TYR A 48 -0.19 -5.86 -5.89
C TYR A 48 -1.64 -5.57 -5.51
N ILE A 49 -2.58 -6.27 -6.14
CA ILE A 49 -3.99 -6.22 -5.78
C ILE A 49 -4.31 -7.51 -5.04
N HIS A 50 -4.68 -7.38 -3.77
CA HIS A 50 -5.22 -8.46 -2.98
C HIS A 50 -6.74 -8.40 -3.11
N THR A 51 -7.32 -9.40 -3.75
CA THR A 51 -8.77 -9.54 -3.90
C THR A 51 -9.18 -10.99 -3.65
N ALA A 52 -10.47 -11.23 -3.44
CA ALA A 52 -10.94 -12.58 -3.17
C ALA A 52 -10.71 -13.51 -4.39
N PRO A 53 -10.50 -14.82 -4.18
CA PRO A 53 -10.33 -15.77 -5.29
C PRO A 53 -11.60 -15.89 -6.14
N THR A 54 -11.49 -15.89 -7.46
CA THR A 54 -12.66 -15.93 -8.36
C THR A 54 -13.64 -17.05 -8.00
N GLY A 55 -14.94 -16.73 -7.93
CA GLY A 55 -16.00 -17.72 -7.69
C GLY A 55 -16.35 -17.97 -6.21
N THR A 56 -15.70 -17.26 -5.27
CA THR A 56 -16.09 -17.29 -3.86
C THR A 56 -17.41 -16.51 -3.67
N LYS A 57 -18.38 -17.05 -2.91
CA LYS A 57 -19.69 -16.38 -2.71
C LYS A 57 -19.75 -15.48 -1.49
N GLU A 58 -18.92 -15.78 -0.50
CA GLU A 58 -18.75 -15.03 0.74
C GLU A 58 -17.25 -15.04 1.03
N ALA A 59 -16.67 -13.86 1.22
CA ALA A 59 -15.29 -13.75 1.66
C ALA A 59 -15.23 -12.72 2.78
N ASP A 60 -14.58 -13.09 3.88
CA ASP A 60 -14.36 -12.23 5.04
C ASP A 60 -13.20 -11.23 4.82
N SER A 61 -12.68 -11.16 3.60
CA SER A 61 -11.55 -10.30 3.22
C SER A 61 -12.02 -9.15 2.36
N LEU A 62 -11.55 -7.96 2.69
CA LEU A 62 -11.73 -6.76 1.87
C LEU A 62 -10.56 -6.66 0.88
N TRP A 63 -10.87 -6.34 -0.37
CA TRP A 63 -9.81 -6.12 -1.35
C TRP A 63 -9.00 -4.88 -0.96
N HIS A 64 -7.72 -4.89 -1.27
CA HIS A 64 -6.85 -3.73 -1.11
C HIS A 64 -5.69 -3.78 -2.10
N LEU A 65 -5.08 -2.62 -2.33
CA LEU A 65 -3.88 -2.46 -3.14
C LEU A 65 -2.68 -2.20 -2.22
N GLY A 66 -1.63 -3.00 -2.37
CA GLY A 66 -0.34 -2.81 -1.70
C GLY A 66 0.70 -2.24 -2.65
N ILE A 67 1.54 -1.33 -2.16
CA ILE A 67 2.68 -0.76 -2.89
C ILE A 67 3.94 -1.03 -2.06
N THR A 68 4.98 -1.57 -2.70
CA THR A 68 6.27 -1.87 -2.05
C THR A 68 7.40 -1.21 -2.83
N PRO A 69 7.97 -0.08 -2.34
CA PRO A 69 9.18 0.48 -2.93
C PRO A 69 10.37 -0.45 -2.71
N HIS A 70 11.27 -0.54 -3.68
CA HIS A 70 12.55 -1.24 -3.58
C HIS A 70 13.54 -0.32 -2.87
N LEU A 71 13.55 -0.39 -1.55
CA LEU A 71 14.55 0.28 -0.73
C LEU A 71 15.78 -0.63 -0.58
N PRO A 72 16.99 -0.09 -0.36
CA PRO A 72 18.17 -0.91 -0.14
C PRO A 72 17.99 -1.83 1.08
N GLU A 73 17.81 -3.13 0.83
CA GLU A 73 17.68 -4.16 1.88
C GLU A 73 19.03 -4.77 2.26
N LEU A 74 19.20 -5.12 3.54
CA LEU A 74 20.27 -6.00 4.01
C LEU A 74 19.90 -7.46 3.69
N ALA A 75 19.94 -7.81 2.41
CA ALA A 75 19.34 -8.98 1.74
C ALA A 75 19.66 -10.43 2.24
N GLY A 76 20.26 -10.62 3.42
CA GLY A 76 20.62 -11.95 3.95
C GLY A 76 19.59 -12.55 4.91
N PHE A 77 19.07 -11.74 5.84
CA PHE A 77 18.18 -12.24 6.89
C PHE A 77 16.75 -12.41 6.38
N GLU A 78 16.25 -11.41 5.67
CA GLU A 78 14.89 -11.33 5.14
C GLU A 78 14.65 -12.44 4.12
N HIS A 79 15.56 -12.61 3.16
CA HIS A 79 15.47 -13.69 2.17
C HIS A 79 15.61 -15.09 2.79
N GLY A 80 16.43 -15.24 3.85
CA GLY A 80 16.65 -16.54 4.50
C GLY A 80 15.50 -16.98 5.41
N THR A 81 14.74 -16.04 5.97
CA THR A 81 13.72 -16.32 6.99
C THR A 81 12.29 -16.00 6.54
N GLY A 82 12.11 -15.16 5.53
CA GLY A 82 10.81 -14.60 5.15
C GLY A 82 10.28 -13.57 6.16
N ILE A 83 11.10 -13.13 7.11
CA ILE A 83 10.75 -12.10 8.09
C ILE A 83 11.32 -10.77 7.63
N PHE A 84 10.45 -9.77 7.45
CA PHE A 84 10.83 -8.43 7.04
C PHE A 84 10.98 -7.51 8.27
N ILE A 85 12.07 -6.74 8.31
CA ILE A 85 12.31 -5.73 9.35
C ILE A 85 11.95 -4.37 8.78
N ASN A 86 10.93 -3.73 9.34
CA ASN A 86 10.60 -2.36 8.99
C ASN A 86 11.42 -1.38 9.85
N GLN A 87 12.25 -0.56 9.20
CA GLN A 87 13.09 0.44 9.87
C GLN A 87 12.32 1.73 10.22
N VAL A 88 11.15 1.95 9.62
CA VAL A 88 10.33 3.13 9.83
C VAL A 88 8.98 2.70 10.39
N MET A 89 8.62 3.19 11.56
CA MET A 89 7.32 2.91 12.16
C MET A 89 6.18 3.39 11.22
N PRO A 90 5.06 2.67 11.13
CA PRO A 90 3.98 3.03 10.22
C PRO A 90 3.41 4.43 10.49
N GLU A 91 3.40 4.87 11.74
CA GLU A 91 2.97 6.21 12.15
C GLU A 91 3.88 7.30 11.57
N ASP A 92 5.20 7.06 11.61
CA ASP A 92 6.20 7.96 11.04
C ASP A 92 6.13 7.94 9.52
N ALA A 93 6.05 6.77 8.90
CA ALA A 93 5.90 6.63 7.44
C ALA A 93 4.68 7.40 6.92
N ALA A 94 3.54 7.29 7.61
CA ALA A 94 2.34 8.02 7.25
C ALA A 94 2.51 9.55 7.41
N SER A 95 3.19 9.99 8.48
CA SER A 95 3.48 11.41 8.73
C SER A 95 4.45 11.98 7.68
N ILE A 96 5.45 11.20 7.27
CA ILE A 96 6.38 11.56 6.20
C ILE A 96 5.63 11.71 4.87
N LEU A 97 4.78 10.74 4.49
CA LEU A 97 4.00 10.81 3.24
C LEU A 97 2.98 11.95 3.23
N ARG A 98 2.50 12.41 4.40
CA ARG A 98 1.68 13.63 4.52
C ARG A 98 2.49 14.93 4.44
N GLY A 99 3.80 14.86 4.66
CA GLY A 99 4.69 16.02 4.73
C GLY A 99 4.76 16.66 6.13
N ASP A 100 4.26 15.97 7.16
CA ASP A 100 4.23 16.46 8.55
C ASP A 100 5.64 16.47 9.16
N ILE A 101 6.47 15.48 8.80
CA ILE A 101 7.86 15.33 9.20
C ILE A 101 8.73 14.95 7.99
N ARG A 102 10.03 15.26 8.03
CA ARG A 102 10.97 14.88 6.95
C ARG A 102 11.56 13.51 7.24
N LEU A 103 11.74 12.71 6.18
CA LEU A 103 12.52 11.47 6.27
C LEU A 103 13.97 11.85 6.54
N THR A 104 14.42 11.71 7.79
CA THR A 104 15.83 11.91 8.13
C THR A 104 16.53 10.58 7.92
N GLY A 105 17.29 10.47 6.83
CA GLY A 105 18.28 9.41 6.70
C GLY A 105 19.28 9.44 7.86
N PRO A 106 20.05 8.37 8.09
CA PRO A 106 21.11 8.40 9.09
C PRO A 106 22.01 9.62 8.81
N SER A 107 22.20 10.46 9.83
CA SER A 107 23.10 11.62 9.80
C SER A 107 24.47 11.16 9.33
N ASN A 108 24.78 11.38 8.06
CA ASN A 108 26.11 11.12 7.53
C ASN A 108 27.00 12.30 7.92
N SER A 109 27.30 12.41 9.21
CA SER A 109 28.40 13.24 9.70
C SER A 109 29.70 12.51 9.32
N ARG A 110 30.23 12.86 8.15
CA ARG A 110 31.66 12.72 7.87
C ARG A 110 32.38 14.00 8.29
#